data_AF-A0A7V0V0A4-F1
#
_entry.id   AF-A0A7V0V0A4-F1
#
_cell.length_a   1.000
_cell.length_b   1.000
_cell.length_c   1.000
_cell.angle_alpha   90.00
_cell.angle_beta   90.00
_cell.angle_gamma   90.00
#
_symmetry.space_group_name_H-M   'P 1'
#
loop_
_entity.id
_entity.type
_entity.pdbx_description
1 polymer ?
#
loop_
_entity_poly.entity_id
_entity_poly.type
_entity_poly.pdbx_seq_one_letter_code
_entity_poly.pdbx_strand_id
1 'polypeptide(L)'
;KLCGLGSESYVVGSHEFYLGYAITNRVLLCLDSGHFHPTETIADKLSSVLLFLDEVLLHVSRGVRWDSDHVVILSDDLLSIMQEIVRGGFLDRVHIALDYFDASINRVAAWAIGTRAALRALLMALLEPTDQLRALESAGDYTARLAMLEELKGMPWGPVWDYYCLRQGVVPGTGLIEEVRAYEREELVKRG
;
A
#
# COMPACT_ATOMS: atom_id res chain seq x y z
N LYS A 1 4.06 -12.73 10.39
CA LYS A 1 4.41 -13.56 9.22
C LYS A 1 3.71 -14.92 9.35
N LEU A 2 3.06 -15.40 8.29
CA LEU A 2 2.39 -16.70 8.27
C LEU A 2 3.39 -17.87 8.20
N CYS A 3 4.32 -17.79 7.25
CA CYS A 3 5.37 -18.77 7.04
C CYS A 3 6.58 -18.11 6.36
N GLY A 4 7.74 -18.77 6.42
CA GLY A 4 8.93 -18.39 5.66
C GLY A 4 9.67 -19.62 5.17
N LEU A 5 10.62 -19.43 4.25
CA LEU A 5 11.49 -20.53 3.81
C LEU A 5 12.28 -21.07 5.02
N GLY A 6 12.17 -22.38 5.27
CA GLY A 6 12.72 -23.05 6.45
C GLY A 6 11.90 -22.89 7.74
N SER A 7 10.71 -22.29 7.67
CA SER A 7 9.76 -22.13 8.79
C SER A 7 8.30 -22.26 8.30
N GLU A 8 8.07 -23.23 7.42
CA GLU A 8 6.82 -23.34 6.67
C GLU A 8 5.64 -23.81 7.53
N SER A 9 5.92 -24.74 8.45
CA SER A 9 4.87 -25.42 9.23
C SER A 9 4.45 -24.66 10.48
N TYR A 10 5.31 -23.78 11.01
CA TYR A 10 5.05 -23.08 12.26
C TYR A 10 5.93 -21.82 12.40
N VAL A 11 5.27 -20.71 12.68
CA VAL A 11 5.88 -19.45 13.08
C VAL A 11 5.36 -19.09 14.47
N VAL A 12 6.28 -18.93 15.44
CA VAL A 12 5.94 -18.61 16.84
C VAL A 12 5.12 -17.33 16.94
N GLY A 13 5.58 -16.28 16.26
CA GLY A 13 4.91 -14.98 16.20
C GLY A 13 3.78 -14.97 15.18
N SER A 14 2.71 -15.71 15.44
CA SER A 14 1.53 -15.75 14.58
C SER A 14 0.74 -14.43 14.61
N HIS A 15 -0.22 -14.28 13.69
CA HIS A 15 -1.10 -13.12 13.66
C HIS A 15 -1.87 -12.96 14.98
N GLU A 16 -2.51 -14.02 15.46
CA GLU A 16 -3.31 -13.99 16.70
C GLU A 16 -2.44 -13.70 17.92
N PHE A 17 -1.22 -14.25 17.96
CA PHE A 17 -0.27 -13.98 19.03
C PHE A 17 0.07 -12.50 19.10
N TYR A 18 0.49 -11.88 17.98
CA TYR A 18 0.85 -10.48 17.97
C TYR A 18 -0.33 -9.53 18.09
N LEU A 19 -1.51 -9.89 17.57
CA LEU A 19 -2.73 -9.11 17.77
C LEU A 19 -3.10 -9.04 19.26
N GLY A 20 -3.17 -10.20 19.93
CA GLY A 20 -3.45 -10.25 21.37
C GLY A 20 -2.37 -9.57 22.20
N TYR A 21 -1.10 -9.73 21.82
CA TYR A 21 0.02 -9.08 22.49
C TYR A 21 -0.03 -7.55 22.34
N ALA A 22 -0.30 -7.04 21.13
CA ALA A 22 -0.39 -5.61 20.85
C ALA A 22 -1.52 -4.95 21.65
N ILE A 23 -2.70 -5.56 21.65
CA ILE A 23 -3.86 -5.07 22.41
C ILE A 23 -3.57 -5.05 23.92
N THR A 24 -2.98 -6.12 24.44
CA THR A 24 -2.73 -6.26 25.89
C THR A 24 -1.65 -5.30 26.38
N ASN A 25 -0.60 -5.09 25.58
CA ASN A 25 0.60 -4.34 25.98
C ASN A 25 0.63 -2.91 25.43
N ARG A 26 -0.38 -2.50 24.65
CA ARG A 26 -0.48 -1.18 24.02
C ARG A 26 0.78 -0.83 23.20
N VAL A 27 1.20 -1.78 22.37
CA VAL A 27 2.28 -1.59 21.39
C VAL A 27 1.69 -1.58 19.99
N LEU A 28 2.43 -0.99 19.04
CA LEU A 28 2.03 -0.99 17.63
C LEU A 28 1.94 -2.42 17.09
N LEU A 29 0.82 -2.72 16.42
CA LEU A 29 0.72 -3.90 15.57
C LEU A 29 1.25 -3.55 14.18
N CYS A 30 2.18 -4.36 13.67
CA CYS A 30 2.61 -4.30 12.28
C CYS A 30 1.81 -5.29 11.42
N LEU A 31 1.17 -4.80 10.37
CA LEU A 31 0.51 -5.60 9.34
C LEU A 31 1.31 -5.48 8.04
N ASP A 32 1.82 -6.62 7.57
CA ASP A 32 2.56 -6.69 6.32
C ASP A 32 1.72 -7.39 5.25
N SER A 33 1.55 -6.76 4.08
CA SER A 33 0.69 -7.30 3.01
C SER A 33 1.19 -8.61 2.39
N GLY A 34 2.45 -9.01 2.61
CA GLY A 34 3.01 -10.29 2.15
C GLY A 34 2.87 -11.44 3.15
N HIS A 35 2.48 -11.14 4.40
CA HIS A 35 2.61 -12.06 5.54
C HIS A 35 1.37 -12.89 5.88
N PHE A 36 0.35 -12.89 5.04
CA PHE A 36 -0.95 -13.50 5.33
C PHE A 36 -1.29 -14.66 4.38
N HIS A 37 -2.42 -15.33 4.61
CA HIS A 37 -2.86 -16.46 3.78
C HIS A 37 -3.15 -16.02 2.35
N PRO A 38 -3.18 -16.96 1.38
CA PRO A 38 -3.66 -16.66 0.04
C PRO A 38 -5.05 -16.02 0.11
N THR A 39 -5.26 -14.93 -0.64
CA THR A 39 -6.50 -14.11 -0.68
C THR A 39 -6.78 -13.27 0.55
N GLU A 40 -6.00 -13.40 1.62
CA GLU A 40 -6.15 -12.57 2.82
C GLU A 40 -5.55 -11.18 2.58
N THR A 41 -6.33 -10.12 2.81
CA THR A 41 -5.89 -8.72 2.67
C THR A 41 -5.75 -8.05 4.03
N ILE A 42 -4.83 -7.09 4.13
CA ILE A 42 -4.69 -6.23 5.31
C ILE A 42 -5.67 -5.05 5.31
N ALA A 43 -6.31 -4.72 4.18
CA ALA A 43 -7.31 -3.66 4.10
C ALA A 43 -8.47 -3.94 5.08
N ASP A 44 -9.06 -5.13 5.00
CA ASP A 44 -10.20 -5.53 5.85
C ASP A 44 -9.87 -5.58 7.36
N LYS A 45 -8.59 -5.63 7.70
CA LYS A 45 -8.12 -5.71 9.09
C LYS A 45 -8.07 -4.34 9.75
N LEU A 46 -7.85 -3.26 8.98
CA LEU A 46 -7.56 -1.93 9.51
C LEU A 46 -8.68 -1.40 10.39
N SER A 47 -9.90 -1.28 9.87
CA SER A 47 -11.04 -0.79 10.65
C SER A 47 -11.33 -1.64 11.88
N SER A 48 -11.14 -2.96 11.80
CA SER A 48 -11.32 -3.87 12.93
C SER A 48 -10.26 -3.68 14.03
N VAL A 49 -8.99 -3.58 13.64
CA VAL A 49 -7.87 -3.44 14.57
C VAL A 49 -7.89 -2.07 15.25
N LEU A 50 -8.21 -1.01 14.51
CA LEU A 50 -8.21 0.38 15.01
C LEU A 50 -9.39 0.68 15.96
N LEU A 51 -10.29 -0.27 16.21
CA LEU A 51 -11.23 -0.22 17.35
C LEU A 51 -10.55 -0.50 18.69
N PHE A 52 -9.41 -1.22 18.67
CA PHE A 52 -8.72 -1.71 19.88
C PHE A 52 -7.32 -1.13 20.06
N LEU A 53 -6.69 -0.67 18.97
CA LEU A 53 -5.37 -0.05 18.98
C LEU A 53 -5.46 1.41 18.54
N ASP A 54 -4.68 2.28 19.17
CA ASP A 54 -4.61 3.69 18.79
C ASP A 54 -3.94 3.87 17.42
N GLU A 55 -2.88 3.10 17.15
CA GLU A 55 -2.07 3.21 15.95
C GLU A 55 -1.64 1.84 15.42
N VAL A 56 -1.36 1.75 14.12
CA VAL A 56 -0.81 0.56 13.46
C VAL A 56 0.31 0.92 12.48
N LEU A 57 1.25 0.00 12.30
CA LEU A 57 2.27 0.07 11.26
C LEU A 57 1.85 -0.81 10.08
N LEU A 58 1.97 -0.30 8.87
CA LEU A 58 1.82 -1.08 7.65
C LEU A 58 3.17 -1.26 6.99
N HIS A 59 3.52 -2.51 6.69
CA HIS A 59 4.55 -2.85 5.73
C HIS A 59 3.86 -3.22 4.41
N VAL A 60 3.97 -2.35 3.43
CA VAL A 60 3.37 -2.57 2.12
C VAL A 60 4.41 -3.22 1.21
N SER A 61 4.14 -4.46 0.85
CA SER A 61 4.92 -5.36 0.00
C SER A 61 4.03 -5.98 -1.09
N ARG A 62 4.61 -6.70 -2.05
CA ARG A 62 3.85 -7.49 -3.02
C ARG A 62 4.22 -8.97 -2.94
N GLY A 63 3.37 -9.75 -2.27
CA GLY A 63 3.48 -11.21 -2.25
C GLY A 63 3.13 -11.82 -3.62
N VAL A 64 4.04 -12.58 -4.20
CA VAL A 64 3.85 -13.33 -5.44
C VAL A 64 3.86 -14.82 -5.10
N ARG A 65 2.69 -15.33 -4.73
CA ARG A 65 2.42 -16.72 -4.25
C ARG A 65 2.98 -17.07 -2.87
N TRP A 66 4.01 -16.38 -2.43
CA TRP A 66 4.59 -16.45 -1.10
C TRP A 66 5.02 -15.04 -0.68
N ASP A 67 5.54 -14.90 0.53
CA ASP A 67 6.11 -13.65 1.01
C ASP A 67 7.45 -13.35 0.30
N SER A 68 7.33 -12.84 -0.92
CA SER A 68 8.39 -12.79 -1.92
C SER A 68 9.02 -11.40 -2.09
N ASP A 69 8.61 -10.43 -1.28
CA ASP A 69 9.20 -9.08 -1.25
C ASP A 69 9.30 -8.38 -2.61
N HIS A 70 8.32 -8.56 -3.50
CA HIS A 70 8.37 -7.86 -4.79
C HIS A 70 8.00 -6.39 -4.61
N VAL A 71 8.55 -5.55 -5.49
CA VAL A 71 8.23 -4.12 -5.54
C VAL A 71 6.72 -3.93 -5.63
N VAL A 72 6.23 -3.02 -4.78
CA VAL A 72 4.83 -2.57 -4.74
C VAL A 72 4.44 -1.97 -6.09
N ILE A 73 3.24 -2.30 -6.56
CA ILE A 73 2.65 -1.76 -7.79
C ILE A 73 1.30 -1.14 -7.45
N LEU A 74 0.77 -0.30 -8.35
CA LEU A 74 -0.59 0.21 -8.23
C LEU A 74 -1.59 -0.93 -8.53
N SER A 75 -1.83 -1.77 -7.53
CA SER A 75 -2.76 -2.91 -7.56
C SER A 75 -4.08 -2.59 -6.85
N ASP A 76 -5.08 -3.44 -7.06
CA ASP A 76 -6.37 -3.36 -6.36
C ASP A 76 -6.22 -3.49 -4.84
N ASP A 77 -5.32 -4.35 -4.36
CA ASP A 77 -5.05 -4.54 -2.94
C ASP A 77 -4.42 -3.28 -2.32
N LEU A 78 -3.44 -2.68 -2.99
CA LEU A 78 -2.83 -1.41 -2.55
C LEU A 78 -3.87 -0.29 -2.51
N LEU A 79 -4.71 -0.18 -3.54
CA LEU A 79 -5.76 0.82 -3.60
C LEU A 79 -6.78 0.61 -2.46
N SER A 80 -7.18 -0.63 -2.19
CA SER A 80 -8.07 -0.99 -1.09
C SER A 80 -7.50 -0.59 0.27
N ILE A 81 -6.20 -0.84 0.50
CA ILE A 81 -5.50 -0.42 1.73
C ILE A 81 -5.58 1.10 1.89
N MET A 82 -5.24 1.86 0.86
CA MET A 82 -5.24 3.33 0.93
C MET A 82 -6.66 3.90 1.06
N GLN A 83 -7.64 3.29 0.39
CA GLN A 83 -9.05 3.63 0.55
C GLN A 83 -9.50 3.42 1.99
N GLU A 84 -9.16 2.31 2.63
CA GLU A 84 -9.56 2.07 4.02
C GLU A 84 -8.94 3.09 4.98
N ILE A 85 -7.67 3.44 4.78
CA ILE A 85 -6.99 4.49 5.57
C ILE A 85 -7.70 5.84 5.42
N VAL A 86 -8.02 6.26 4.19
CA VAL A 86 -8.67 7.55 3.93
C VAL A 86 -10.12 7.55 4.39
N ARG A 87 -10.91 6.54 4.01
CA ARG A 87 -12.33 6.41 4.36
C ARG A 87 -12.55 6.32 5.86
N GLY A 88 -11.65 5.66 6.59
CA GLY A 88 -11.68 5.55 8.04
C GLY A 88 -11.20 6.79 8.79
N GLY A 89 -10.59 7.77 8.11
CA GLY A 89 -9.97 8.92 8.76
C GLY A 89 -8.74 8.53 9.57
N PHE A 90 -7.96 7.55 9.10
CA PHE A 90 -6.85 6.95 9.82
C PHE A 90 -5.46 7.46 9.41
N LEU A 91 -5.38 8.56 8.64
CA LEU A 91 -4.11 9.11 8.14
C LEU A 91 -3.09 9.39 9.25
N ASP A 92 -3.55 9.86 10.41
CA ASP A 92 -2.69 10.16 11.57
C ASP A 92 -2.43 8.93 12.47
N ARG A 93 -3.12 7.81 12.19
CA ARG A 93 -3.09 6.59 13.02
C ARG A 93 -2.38 5.41 12.35
N VAL A 94 -2.13 5.51 11.04
CA VAL A 94 -1.55 4.45 10.23
C VAL A 94 -0.20 4.89 9.69
N HIS A 95 0.86 4.24 10.16
CA HIS A 95 2.21 4.46 9.68
C HIS A 95 2.44 3.63 8.41
N ILE A 96 2.53 4.26 7.25
CA ILE A 96 2.74 3.57 5.97
C ILE A 96 4.24 3.44 5.70
N ALA A 97 4.75 2.21 5.75
CA ALA A 97 6.11 1.87 5.35
C ALA A 97 6.09 0.88 4.17
N LEU A 98 7.23 0.78 3.48
CA LEU A 98 7.44 -0.16 2.38
C LEU A 98 8.39 -1.25 2.84
N ASP A 99 8.06 -2.49 2.54
CA ASP A 99 8.92 -3.64 2.79
C ASP A 99 9.00 -4.48 1.52
N TYR A 100 10.12 -4.40 0.82
CA TYR A 100 10.38 -5.22 -0.35
C TYR A 100 11.86 -5.15 -0.73
N PHE A 101 12.31 -6.17 -1.45
CA PHE A 101 13.66 -6.31 -1.93
C PHE A 101 13.65 -7.06 -3.27
N ASP A 102 13.91 -6.34 -4.35
CA ASP A 102 14.11 -6.93 -5.67
C ASP A 102 15.54 -6.67 -6.14
N ALA A 103 16.37 -7.71 -6.08
CA ALA A 103 17.75 -7.67 -6.53
C ALA A 103 17.92 -7.85 -8.05
N SER A 104 16.85 -8.14 -8.78
CA SER A 104 16.92 -8.40 -10.21
C SER A 104 16.85 -7.14 -11.07
N ILE A 105 16.48 -5.99 -10.46
CA ILE A 105 16.36 -4.70 -11.12
C ILE A 105 17.20 -3.61 -10.44
N ASN A 106 17.26 -2.43 -11.05
CA ASN A 106 17.92 -1.27 -10.45
C ASN A 106 17.24 -0.90 -9.11
N ARG A 107 17.98 -0.92 -8.01
CA ARG A 107 17.45 -0.72 -6.65
C ARG A 107 16.90 0.70 -6.43
N VAL A 108 17.46 1.71 -7.09
CA VAL A 108 16.92 3.09 -7.06
C VAL A 108 15.58 3.14 -7.77
N ALA A 109 15.44 2.43 -8.90
CA ALA A 109 14.16 2.27 -9.57
C ALA A 109 13.15 1.54 -8.69
N ALA A 110 13.53 0.43 -8.05
CA ALA A 110 12.66 -0.33 -7.16
C ALA A 110 12.00 0.56 -6.09
N TRP A 111 12.81 1.33 -5.36
CA TRP A 111 12.31 2.29 -4.37
C TRP A 111 11.40 3.35 -4.96
N ALA A 112 11.82 3.99 -6.06
CA ALA A 112 11.04 5.06 -6.67
C ALA A 112 9.70 4.55 -7.21
N ILE A 113 9.67 3.36 -7.81
CA ILE A 113 8.45 2.72 -8.34
C ILE A 113 7.49 2.39 -7.19
N GLY A 114 7.95 1.66 -6.17
CA GLY A 114 7.07 1.24 -5.08
C GLY A 114 6.54 2.42 -4.27
N THR A 115 7.39 3.42 -3.98
CA THR A 115 6.97 4.64 -3.27
C THR A 115 5.96 5.44 -4.06
N ARG A 116 6.18 5.63 -5.37
CA ARG A 116 5.23 6.34 -6.24
C ARG A 116 3.92 5.56 -6.41
N ALA A 117 3.95 4.23 -6.40
CA ALA A 117 2.74 3.42 -6.42
C ALA A 117 1.88 3.64 -5.16
N ALA A 118 2.50 3.58 -3.97
CA ALA A 118 1.81 3.86 -2.71
C ALA A 118 1.22 5.27 -2.66
N LEU A 119 2.00 6.28 -3.05
CA LEU A 119 1.52 7.67 -3.10
C LEU A 119 0.39 7.88 -4.12
N ARG A 120 0.43 7.22 -5.28
CA ARG A 120 -0.65 7.26 -6.27
C ARG A 120 -1.93 6.63 -5.74
N ALA A 121 -1.84 5.47 -5.11
CA ALA A 121 -2.99 4.83 -4.49
C ALA A 121 -3.61 5.71 -3.39
N LEU A 122 -2.76 6.35 -2.57
CA LEU A 122 -3.20 7.32 -1.55
C LEU A 122 -3.88 8.54 -2.18
N LEU A 123 -3.30 9.11 -3.24
CA LEU A 123 -3.92 10.21 -3.98
C LEU A 123 -5.29 9.81 -4.56
N MET A 124 -5.40 8.62 -5.16
CA MET A 124 -6.66 8.13 -5.70
C MET A 124 -7.71 7.96 -4.60
N ALA A 125 -7.33 7.46 -3.43
CA ALA A 125 -8.20 7.36 -2.27
C ALA A 125 -8.64 8.76 -1.75
N LEU A 126 -7.75 9.75 -1.74
CA LEU A 126 -8.07 11.14 -1.35
C LEU A 126 -8.99 11.86 -2.34
N LEU A 127 -8.99 11.45 -3.62
CA LEU A 127 -9.86 12.01 -4.66
C LEU A 127 -11.23 11.33 -4.69
N GLU A 128 -11.44 10.27 -3.91
CA GLU A 128 -12.71 9.56 -3.86
C GLU A 128 -13.80 10.40 -3.16
N PRO A 129 -15.01 10.52 -3.74
CA PRO A 129 -16.15 11.16 -3.10
C PRO A 129 -16.80 10.22 -2.06
N THR A 130 -16.05 9.88 -1.02
CA THR A 130 -16.44 8.88 -0.01
C THR A 130 -17.80 9.17 0.64
N ASP A 131 -18.12 10.43 0.95
CA ASP A 131 -19.41 10.76 1.58
C ASP A 131 -20.59 10.45 0.67
N GLN A 132 -20.45 10.67 -0.64
CA GLN A 132 -21.47 10.29 -1.62
C GLN A 132 -21.60 8.77 -1.71
N LEU A 133 -20.48 8.03 -1.75
CA LEU A 133 -20.48 6.56 -1.76
C LEU A 133 -21.14 5.98 -0.49
N ARG A 134 -20.85 6.53 0.69
CA ARG A 134 -21.49 6.13 1.95
C ARG A 134 -22.98 6.41 1.95
N ALA A 135 -23.41 7.54 1.39
CA ALA A 135 -24.83 7.87 1.27
C ALA A 135 -25.57 6.87 0.36
N LEU A 136 -24.98 6.52 -0.80
CA LEU A 136 -25.52 5.51 -1.71
C LEU A 136 -25.61 4.12 -1.03
N GLU A 137 -24.55 3.72 -0.32
CA GLU A 137 -24.52 2.47 0.44
C GLU A 137 -25.60 2.43 1.53
N SER A 138 -25.71 3.50 2.32
CA SER A 138 -26.70 3.62 3.41
C SER A 138 -28.15 3.64 2.90
N ALA A 139 -28.36 4.12 1.68
CA ALA A 139 -29.65 4.10 1.00
C ALA A 139 -29.98 2.74 0.33
N GLY A 140 -29.03 1.80 0.31
CA GLY A 140 -29.18 0.51 -0.36
C GLY A 140 -29.06 0.57 -1.89
N ASP A 141 -28.60 1.70 -2.46
CA ASP A 141 -28.38 1.85 -3.90
C ASP A 141 -27.01 1.27 -4.30
N TYR A 142 -26.92 -0.05 -4.22
CA TYR A 142 -25.69 -0.77 -4.53
C TYR A 142 -25.32 -0.69 -6.03
N THR A 143 -26.30 -0.44 -6.89
CA THR A 143 -26.08 -0.26 -8.33
C THR A 143 -25.32 1.05 -8.58
N ALA A 144 -25.81 2.18 -8.06
CA ALA A 144 -25.12 3.45 -8.21
C ALA A 144 -23.76 3.43 -7.50
N ARG A 145 -23.67 2.83 -6.31
CA ARG A 145 -22.40 2.69 -5.57
C ARG A 145 -21.35 1.97 -6.42
N LEU A 146 -21.70 0.81 -6.99
CA LEU A 146 -20.78 0.03 -7.82
C LEU A 146 -20.42 0.75 -9.11
N ALA A 147 -21.41 1.32 -9.82
CA ALA A 147 -21.17 2.07 -11.05
C ALA A 147 -20.21 3.25 -10.80
N MET A 148 -20.41 3.99 -9.72
CA MET A 148 -19.55 5.11 -9.35
C MET A 148 -18.12 4.66 -9.03
N LEU A 149 -17.95 3.59 -8.25
CA LEU A 149 -16.63 3.03 -7.95
C LEU A 149 -15.85 2.63 -9.22
N GLU A 150 -16.53 2.07 -10.23
CA GLU A 150 -15.90 1.74 -11.50
C GLU A 150 -15.55 2.98 -12.32
N GLU A 151 -16.44 3.97 -12.41
CA GLU A 151 -16.17 5.23 -13.14
C GLU A 151 -14.98 6.01 -12.56
N LEU A 152 -14.79 5.95 -11.23
CA LEU A 152 -13.63 6.59 -10.57
C LEU A 152 -12.29 6.06 -11.10
N LYS A 153 -12.21 4.81 -11.57
CA LYS A 153 -10.98 4.24 -12.14
C LYS A 153 -10.57 4.93 -13.45
N GLY A 154 -11.55 5.46 -14.20
CA GLY A 154 -11.36 6.20 -15.44
C GLY A 154 -11.23 7.72 -15.28
N MET A 155 -11.46 8.26 -14.09
CA MET A 155 -11.36 9.70 -13.83
C MET A 155 -9.91 10.20 -13.96
N PRO A 156 -9.70 11.51 -14.26
CA PRO A 156 -8.38 12.06 -14.57
C PRO A 156 -7.51 12.30 -13.32
N TRP A 157 -7.19 11.24 -12.57
CA TRP A 157 -6.25 11.30 -11.44
C TRP A 157 -4.79 11.47 -11.89
N GLY A 158 -4.46 11.07 -13.13
CA GLY A 158 -3.12 11.21 -13.72
C GLY A 158 -2.61 12.66 -13.76
N PRO A 159 -3.37 13.63 -14.31
CA PRO A 159 -3.02 15.04 -14.24
C PRO A 159 -2.81 15.59 -12.82
N VAL A 160 -3.59 15.12 -11.84
CA VAL A 160 -3.42 15.52 -10.42
C VAL A 160 -2.09 14.98 -9.88
N TRP A 161 -1.76 13.73 -10.19
CA TRP A 161 -0.48 13.12 -9.85
C TRP A 161 0.71 13.87 -10.48
N ASP A 162 0.61 14.22 -11.76
CA ASP A 162 1.67 14.94 -12.46
C ASP A 162 1.89 16.33 -11.88
N TYR A 163 0.80 17.04 -11.56
CA TYR A 163 0.90 18.33 -10.87
C TYR A 163 1.52 18.19 -9.47
N TYR A 164 1.17 17.15 -8.72
CA TYR A 164 1.81 16.86 -7.44
C TYR A 164 3.33 16.65 -7.61
N CYS A 165 3.77 15.86 -8.60
CA CYS A 165 5.19 15.67 -8.88
C CYS A 165 5.91 17.00 -9.18
N LEU A 166 5.32 17.83 -10.05
CA LEU A 166 5.89 19.14 -10.39
C LEU A 166 5.99 20.06 -9.17
N ARG A 167 4.99 20.04 -8.28
CA ARG A 167 5.00 20.79 -7.02
C ARG A 167 6.07 20.32 -6.04
N GLN A 168 6.44 19.04 -6.08
CA GLN A 168 7.52 18.46 -5.28
C GLN A 168 8.89 18.59 -5.95
N GLY A 169 8.98 19.21 -7.14
CA GLY A 169 10.24 19.35 -7.87
C GLY A 169 10.79 18.04 -8.42
N VAL A 170 9.93 17.03 -8.65
CA VAL A 170 10.32 15.72 -9.20
C VAL A 170 9.65 15.46 -10.55
N VAL A 171 10.25 14.58 -11.34
CA VAL A 171 9.75 14.26 -12.69
C VAL A 171 8.40 13.51 -12.66
N PRO A 172 7.39 13.96 -13.44
CA PRO A 172 6.14 13.23 -13.63
C PRO A 172 6.31 12.06 -14.62
N GLY A 173 5.28 11.21 -14.70
CA GLY A 173 5.21 10.15 -15.71
C GLY A 173 6.43 9.24 -15.80
N THR A 174 6.84 8.96 -17.04
CA THR A 174 7.98 8.09 -17.41
C THR A 174 9.33 8.77 -17.32
N GLY A 175 9.39 10.08 -17.00
CA GLY A 175 10.65 10.81 -16.86
C GLY A 175 11.59 10.21 -15.81
N LEU A 176 11.05 9.49 -14.82
CA LEU A 176 11.81 8.74 -13.82
C LEU A 176 12.81 7.75 -14.45
N ILE A 177 12.48 7.16 -15.60
CA ILE A 177 13.32 6.17 -16.28
C ILE A 177 14.65 6.82 -16.68
N GLU A 178 14.61 8.04 -17.21
CA GLU A 178 15.81 8.73 -17.69
C GLU A 178 16.69 9.20 -16.52
N GLU A 179 16.10 9.67 -15.42
CA GLU A 179 16.82 10.02 -14.19
C GLU A 179 17.59 8.81 -13.63
N VAL A 180 16.93 7.66 -13.52
CA VAL A 180 17.57 6.42 -13.04
C VAL A 180 18.70 5.99 -13.97
N ARG A 181 18.47 6.01 -15.29
CA ARG A 181 19.48 5.65 -16.29
C ARG A 181 20.69 6.59 -16.27
N ALA A 182 20.47 7.88 -16.06
CA ALA A 182 21.55 8.85 -15.91
C ALA A 182 22.41 8.51 -14.68
N TYR A 183 21.78 8.35 -13.52
CA TYR A 183 22.48 7.98 -12.28
C TYR A 183 23.21 6.63 -12.38
N GLU A 184 22.63 5.65 -13.08
CA GLU A 184 23.26 4.36 -13.29
C GLU A 184 24.57 4.45 -14.09
N ARG A 185 24.56 5.22 -15.19
CA ARG A 185 25.74 5.48 -16.01
C ARG A 185 26.79 6.31 -15.29
N GLU A 186 26.36 7.29 -14.50
CA GLU A 186 27.25 8.23 -13.84
C GLU A 186 27.86 7.64 -12.57
N GLU A 187 27.13 6.85 -11.79
CA GLU A 187 27.57 6.45 -10.44
C GLU A 187 27.59 4.94 -10.20
N LEU A 188 26.55 4.21 -10.60
CA LEU A 188 26.42 2.80 -10.20
C LEU A 188 27.40 1.89 -10.93
N VAL A 189 27.65 2.14 -12.22
CA VAL A 189 28.59 1.34 -13.03
C VAL A 189 30.04 1.38 -12.50
N LYS A 190 30.39 2.41 -11.72
CA LYS A 190 31.74 2.55 -11.13
C LYS A 190 32.00 1.61 -9.94
N ARG A 191 30.97 0.91 -9.44
CA ARG A 191 31.00 0.13 -8.20
C ARG A 191 30.94 -1.40 -8.44
N GLY A 192 31.09 -1.83 -9.70
CA GLY A 192 31.10 -3.22 -10.15
C GLY A 192 32.37 -3.57 -10.90
#